data_AF-A0A967Y8V8-F1
#
_entry.id   AF-A0A967Y8V8-F1
#
_cell.length_a   1.000
_cell.length_b   1.000
_cell.length_c   1.000
_cell.angle_alpha   90.00
_cell.angle_beta   90.00
_cell.angle_gamma   90.00
#
_symmetry.space_group_name_H-M   'P 1'
#
loop_
_entity.id
_entity.type
_entity.pdbx_description
1 polymer ?
#
loop_
_entity_poly.entity_id
_entity_poly.type
_entity_poly.pdbx_seq_one_letter_code
_entity_poly.pdbx_strand_id
1 'polypeptide(L)' 'PFDDFTGTGYQIAQGVFALGEGGIFGTGLGEGDPYLIPAAATDYVFVAVVEELGLAGGLAVLATFGMLFAIGFGIAVR' A
#
# COMPACT_ATOMS: atom_id res chain seq x y z
N PRO A 1 14.87 6.38 -8.56
CA PRO A 1 14.18 7.36 -7.68
C PRO A 1 15.13 8.02 -6.67
N PHE A 2 16.11 7.29 -6.14
CA PHE A 2 17.01 7.83 -5.11
C PHE A 2 18.08 8.78 -5.65
N ASP A 3 18.35 8.78 -6.96
CA ASP A 3 19.28 9.74 -7.60
C ASP A 3 18.76 11.18 -7.58
N ASP A 4 17.44 11.38 -7.55
CA ASP A 4 16.76 12.67 -7.37
C ASP A 4 15.57 12.48 -6.41
N PHE A 5 15.90 12.32 -5.13
CA PHE A 5 14.91 12.05 -4.09
C PHE A 5 13.93 13.22 -3.86
N THR A 6 14.38 14.47 -4.00
CA THR A 6 13.56 15.66 -3.69
C THR A 6 12.75 16.15 -4.87
N GLY A 7 13.07 15.73 -6.10
CA GLY A 7 12.36 16.10 -7.32
C GLY A 7 11.52 14.96 -7.85
N THR A 8 11.94 14.42 -8.98
CA THR A 8 11.19 13.42 -9.75
C THR A 8 11.01 12.08 -9.04
N GLY A 9 11.92 11.74 -8.12
CA GLY A 9 11.89 10.49 -7.37
C GLY A 9 11.06 10.52 -6.09
N TYR A 10 10.60 11.70 -5.65
CA TYR A 10 10.00 11.90 -4.32
C TYR A 10 8.81 10.97 -4.06
N GLN A 11 7.85 10.92 -4.99
CA GLN A 11 6.66 10.06 -4.88
C GLN A 11 7.02 8.58 -4.64
N ILE A 12 7.92 8.06 -5.46
CA ILE A 12 8.29 6.63 -5.41
C ILE A 12 9.09 6.34 -4.14
N ALA A 13 10.03 7.23 -3.79
CA ALA A 13 10.90 7.01 -2.66
C ALA A 13 10.15 7.10 -1.32
N GLN A 14 9.23 8.06 -1.17
CA GLN A 14 8.37 8.13 0.02
C GLN A 14 7.48 6.89 0.13
N GLY A 15 6.97 6.37 -0.98
CA GLY A 15 6.22 5.13 -0.95
C GLY A 15 7.05 3.93 -0.48
N VAL A 16 8.32 3.84 -0.88
CA VAL A 16 9.21 2.76 -0.41
C VAL A 16 9.54 2.92 1.08
N PHE A 17 9.70 4.14 1.59
CA PHE A 17 9.93 4.38 3.01
C PHE A 17 8.72 4.02 3.87
N ALA A 18 7.52 4.45 3.48
CA ALA A 18 6.27 4.09 4.17
C ALA A 18 6.06 2.56 4.26
N LEU A 19 6.39 1.82 3.18
CA LEU A 19 6.38 0.35 3.20
C LEU A 19 7.39 -0.23 4.20
N GLY A 20 8.56 0.39 4.34
CA GLY A 20 9.59 -0.03 5.28
C GLY A 20 9.20 0.22 6.74
N GLU A 21 8.55 1.35 7.01
CA GLU A 21 8.10 1.75 8.35
C GLU A 21 6.93 0.89 8.86
N GLY A 22 6.02 0.47 7.97
CA GLY A 22 4.88 -0.36 8.35
C GLY A 22 5.24 -1.76 8.87
N GLY A 23 6.40 -2.32 8.54
CA GLY A 23 6.84 -3.62 9.05
C GLY A 23 5.79 -4.74 8.93
N ILE A 24 5.69 -5.63 9.93
CA ILE A 24 4.75 -6.77 9.89
C ILE A 24 3.34 -6.35 10.35
N PHE A 25 3.25 -5.52 11.39
CA PHE A 25 2.00 -5.20 12.09
C PHE A 25 1.47 -3.79 11.84
N GLY A 26 2.23 -2.95 11.14
CA GLY A 26 1.90 -1.55 10.90
C GLY A 26 2.51 -0.63 11.94
N THR A 27 2.53 0.65 11.61
CA THR A 27 2.83 1.73 12.55
C THR A 27 1.67 1.96 13.54
N GLY A 28 0.44 1.60 13.16
CA GLY A 28 -0.79 1.85 13.90
C GLY A 28 -1.76 2.71 13.11
N LEU A 29 -3.07 2.49 13.32
CA LEU A 29 -4.12 3.25 12.64
C LEU A 29 -4.03 4.74 12.97
N GLY A 30 -3.81 5.59 11.96
CA GLY A 30 -3.65 7.03 12.12
C GLY A 30 -2.31 7.48 12.71
N GLU A 31 -1.39 6.54 12.97
CA GLU A 31 -0.05 6.83 13.51
C GLU A 31 1.02 6.89 12.40
N GLY A 32 0.64 6.59 11.14
CA GLY A 32 1.49 6.78 9.97
C GLY A 32 1.43 8.21 9.42
N ASP A 33 2.30 8.50 8.46
CA ASP A 33 2.40 9.77 7.76
C ASP A 33 2.12 9.63 6.25
N PRO A 34 0.97 9.07 5.84
CA PRO A 34 0.68 8.78 4.42
C PRO A 34 0.59 10.05 3.55
N TYR A 35 0.37 11.21 4.17
CA TYR A 35 0.33 12.51 3.50
C TYR A 35 1.71 12.96 2.97
N LEU A 36 2.80 12.32 3.40
CA LEU A 36 4.13 12.55 2.83
C LEU A 36 4.25 12.07 1.38
N ILE A 37 3.37 11.16 0.96
CA ILE A 37 3.27 10.65 -0.41
C ILE A 37 2.26 11.51 -1.19
N PRO A 38 2.67 12.33 -2.18
CA PRO A 38 1.79 13.27 -2.87
C PRO A 38 0.51 12.66 -3.45
N ALA A 39 0.60 11.46 -4.03
CA ALA A 39 -0.53 10.74 -4.62
C ALA A 39 -1.03 9.57 -3.74
N ALA A 40 -0.90 9.65 -2.41
CA ALA A 40 -1.33 8.59 -1.50
C ALA A 40 -2.81 8.22 -1.68
N ALA A 41 -3.69 9.22 -1.85
CA ALA A 41 -5.13 9.00 -1.92
C ALA A 41 -5.62 8.46 -3.28
N THR A 42 -4.80 8.53 -4.34
CA THR A 42 -5.18 8.09 -5.70
C THR A 42 -4.45 6.82 -6.09
N ASP A 43 -3.14 6.92 -6.30
CA ASP A 43 -2.35 5.89 -6.97
C ASP A 43 -1.48 5.09 -5.99
N TYR A 44 -1.35 5.56 -4.74
CA TYR A 44 -0.52 4.95 -3.69
C TYR A 44 -1.32 4.52 -2.44
N VAL A 45 -2.64 4.34 -2.58
CA VAL A 45 -3.51 4.04 -1.44
C VAL A 45 -3.14 2.72 -0.75
N PHE A 46 -2.64 1.74 -1.52
CA PHE A 46 -2.17 0.48 -0.95
C PHE A 46 -0.94 0.68 -0.05
N VAL A 47 -0.03 1.59 -0.40
CA VAL A 47 1.15 1.88 0.41
C VAL A 47 0.75 2.50 1.74
N ALA A 48 -0.17 3.46 1.73
CA ALA A 48 -0.71 4.06 2.96
C ALA A 48 -1.38 3.03 3.87
N VAL A 49 -2.12 2.07 3.29
CA VAL A 49 -2.72 0.97 4.08
C VAL A 49 -1.66 0.07 4.70
N VAL A 50 -0.59 -0.25 3.95
CA VAL A 50 0.51 -1.11 4.45
C VAL A 50 1.36 -0.39 5.49
N GLU A 51 1.52 0.92 5.41
CA GLU A 51 2.19 1.71 6.44
C GLU A 51 1.48 1.54 7.79
N GLU A 52 0.16 1.75 7.84
CA GLU A 52 -0.60 1.71 9.09
C GLU A 52 -0.93 0.30 9.59
N LEU A 53 -1.17 -0.66 8.68
CA LEU A 53 -1.60 -2.03 9.03
C LEU A 53 -0.52 -3.10 8.82
N GLY A 54 0.63 -2.72 8.27
CA GLY A 54 1.76 -3.59 8.00
C GLY A 54 1.50 -4.61 6.90
N LEU A 55 2.44 -5.54 6.79
CA LEU A 55 2.35 -6.70 5.91
C LEU A 55 1.06 -7.50 6.15
N ALA A 56 0.62 -7.66 7.40
CA ALA A 56 -0.59 -8.40 7.73
C ALA A 56 -1.84 -7.76 7.09
N GLY A 57 -1.99 -6.44 7.21
CA GLY A 57 -3.08 -5.71 6.55
C GLY A 57 -2.98 -5.74 5.03
N GLY A 58 -1.78 -5.54 4.48
CA GLY A 58 -1.54 -5.63 3.05
C GLY A 58 -1.95 -6.98 2.46
N LEU A 59 -1.56 -8.08 3.12
CA LEU A 59 -1.95 -9.44 2.72
C LEU A 59 -3.45 -9.68 2.84
N ALA A 60 -4.11 -9.14 3.87
CA ALA A 60 -5.57 -9.25 4.01
C ALA A 60 -6.31 -8.54 2.86
N VAL A 61 -5.85 -7.37 2.44
CA VAL A 61 -6.41 -6.64 1.27
C VAL A 61 -6.22 -7.46 0.00
N LEU A 62 -5.00 -7.94 -0.27
CA LEU A 62 -4.70 -8.75 -1.45
C LEU A 62 -5.52 -10.06 -1.47
N ALA A 63 -5.64 -10.73 -0.33
CA ALA A 63 -6.45 -11.95 -0.20
C ALA A 63 -7.93 -11.68 -0.49
N THR A 64 -8.46 -10.54 -0.04
CA THR A 64 -9.85 -10.14 -0.31
C THR A 64 -10.10 -9.94 -1.80
N PHE A 65 -9.23 -9.19 -2.49
CA PHE A 65 -9.32 -9.03 -3.94
C PHE A 65 -9.13 -10.36 -4.69
N GLY A 66 -8.20 -11.20 -4.25
CA GLY A 66 -7.99 -12.54 -4.80
C GLY A 66 -9.23 -13.44 -4.68
N MET A 67 -9.90 -13.40 -3.52
CA MET A 67 -11.15 -14.13 -3.30
C MET A 67 -12.28 -13.60 -4.19
N LEU A 68 -12.46 -12.28 -4.28
CA LEU A 68 -13.45 -11.66 -5.17
C LEU A 68 -13.22 -12.08 -6.63
N PHE A 69 -11.97 -12.03 -7.09
CA PHE A 69 -11.59 -12.47 -8.42
C PHE A 69 -11.90 -13.96 -8.63
N ALA A 70 -11.51 -14.83 -7.71
CA ALA A 70 -11.74 -16.28 -7.82
C ALA A 70 -13.24 -16.63 -7.86
N ILE A 71 -14.06 -15.97 -7.04
CA ILE A 71 -15.51 -16.15 -7.04
C ILE A 71 -16.10 -15.67 -8.36
N GLY A 72 -15.78 -14.45 -8.78
CA GLY A 72 -16.31 -13.86 -10.02
C GLY A 72 -15.93 -14.69 -11.25
N PHE A 73 -14.67 -15.10 -11.36
CA PHE A 73 -14.20 -15.99 -12.42
C PHE A 73 -14.89 -17.35 -12.38
N GLY A 74 -15.06 -17.93 -11.19
CA GLY A 74 -15.78 -19.19 -11.01
C GLY A 74 -17.26 -19.13 -11.38
N ILE A 75 -17.89 -17.95 -11.32
CA ILE A 75 -19.25 -17.74 -11.84
C ILE A 75 -19.21 -17.61 -13.37
N ALA A 76 -18.26 -16.85 -13.93
CA ALA A 76 -18.15 -16.62 -15.36
C ALA A 76 -17.84 -17.89 -16.18
N VAL A 77 -17.15 -18.86 -15.59
CA VAL A 77 -16.77 -20.13 -16.25
C VAL A 77 -17.87 -21.20 -16.17
N ARG A 78 -18.86 -21.05 -15.28
CA ARG A 78 -20.00 -21.96 -15.17
C ARG A 78 -21.07 -21.65 -16.21
#